data_AF-A0A815SZ19-F1
#
_entry.id   AF-A0A815SZ19-F1
#
_cell.length_a   1.000
_cell.length_b   1.000
_cell.length_c   1.000
_cell.angle_alpha   90.00
_cell.angle_beta   90.00
_cell.angle_gamma   90.00
#
_symmetry.space_group_name_H-M   'P 1'
#
loop_
_entity.id
_entity.type
_entity.pdbx_description
1 polymer ?
#
loop_
_entity_poly.entity_id
_entity_poly.type
_entity_poly.pdbx_seq_one_letter_code
_entity_poly.pdbx_strand_id
1 'polypeptide(L)'
;MFLTIDLNHSAEKCTRKLVRMNIPPGQEVYVKVCPIILDNCAQKRRYDPFFGLLGQRLCLLKTEYIECFEKAFQDQYDLVHHLENVKLKNVPKFFAYMLATNLISWSVLRCIRLFPRDNPKNTKFSINFFASIGLDGLTNEL
;
A
#
# COMPACT_ATOMS: atom_id res chain seq x y z
N MET A 1 2.66 14.26 15.92
CA MET A 1 2.08 13.43 17.00
C MET A 1 1.91 12.02 16.44
N PHE A 2 2.78 11.08 16.83
CA PHE A 2 2.72 9.70 16.33
C PHE A 2 1.66 8.94 17.12
N LEU A 3 0.49 8.71 16.51
CA LEU A 3 -0.52 7.83 17.09
C LEU A 3 -0.16 6.38 16.76
N THR A 4 0.11 5.58 17.79
CA THR A 4 0.45 4.16 17.62
C THR A 4 -0.82 3.31 17.65
N ILE A 5 -0.97 2.43 16.66
CA ILE A 5 -2.08 1.47 16.61
C ILE A 5 -1.78 0.30 17.56
N ASP A 6 -2.69 0.06 18.50
CA ASP A 6 -2.60 -1.05 19.43
C ASP A 6 -3.00 -2.36 18.74
N LEU A 7 -2.02 -3.26 18.60
CA LEU A 7 -2.20 -4.55 17.95
C LEU A 7 -2.82 -5.62 18.85
N ASN A 8 -2.99 -5.35 20.15
CA ASN A 8 -3.60 -6.32 21.09
C ASN A 8 -5.12 -6.39 20.96
N HIS A 9 -5.71 -5.54 20.11
CA HIS A 9 -7.13 -5.46 19.89
C HIS A 9 -7.51 -5.95 18.48
N SER A 10 -8.74 -6.46 18.34
CA SER A 10 -9.26 -6.87 17.04
C SER A 10 -9.32 -5.70 16.07
N ALA A 11 -9.17 -6.00 14.77
CA ALA A 11 -9.23 -4.98 13.71
C ALA A 11 -10.54 -4.18 13.76
N GLU A 12 -11.65 -4.82 14.15
CA GLU A 12 -12.94 -4.16 14.34
C GLU A 12 -12.92 -3.10 15.45
N LYS A 13 -12.35 -3.44 16.62
CA LYS A 13 -12.25 -2.51 17.76
C LYS A 13 -11.34 -1.33 17.41
N CYS A 14 -10.23 -1.59 16.73
CA CYS A 14 -9.33 -0.54 16.26
C CYS A 14 -9.98 0.35 15.20
N THR A 15 -10.72 -0.22 14.25
CA THR A 15 -11.47 0.55 13.24
C THR A 15 -12.47 1.50 13.89
N ARG A 16 -13.27 1.00 14.84
CA ARG A 16 -14.24 1.84 15.59
C ARG A 16 -13.57 2.99 16.33
N LYS A 17 -12.38 2.76 16.90
CA LYS A 17 -11.59 3.80 17.58
C LYS A 17 -11.06 4.84 16.60
N LEU A 18 -10.53 4.41 15.45
CA LEU A 18 -9.96 5.29 14.42
C LEU A 18 -11.01 6.21 13.80
N VAL A 19 -12.21 5.68 13.52
CA VAL A 19 -13.30 6.47 12.92
C VAL A 19 -13.86 7.55 13.86
N ARG A 20 -13.69 7.38 15.18
CA ARG A 20 -14.15 8.33 16.20
C ARG A 20 -13.08 9.34 16.64
N MET A 21 -11.95 9.40 15.93
CA MET A 21 -10.93 10.39 16.23
C MET A 21 -11.47 11.81 16.05
N ASN A 22 -11.16 12.69 16.99
CA ASN A 22 -11.49 14.10 16.86
C ASN A 22 -10.54 14.74 15.86
N ILE A 23 -11.06 15.22 14.74
CA ILE A 23 -10.30 15.82 13.65
C ILE A 23 -10.64 17.31 13.59
N PRO A 24 -9.66 18.20 13.37
CA PRO A 24 -9.93 19.62 13.23
C PRO A 24 -10.99 19.90 12.15
N PRO A 25 -11.85 20.93 12.33
CA PRO A 25 -12.85 21.29 11.34
C PRO A 25 -12.19 21.60 9.99
N GLY A 26 -12.78 21.08 8.91
CA GLY A 26 -12.26 21.21 7.54
C GLY A 26 -11.26 20.11 7.12
N GLN A 27 -11.01 19.11 7.97
CA GLN A 27 -10.26 17.91 7.59
C GLN A 27 -11.13 16.66 7.75
N GLU A 28 -10.99 15.76 6.80
CA GLU A 28 -11.69 14.48 6.81
C GLU A 28 -10.90 13.41 7.58
N VAL A 29 -11.62 12.50 8.25
CA VAL A 29 -11.01 11.47 9.10
C VAL A 29 -10.05 10.56 8.33
N TYR A 30 -10.39 10.19 7.10
CA TYR A 30 -9.56 9.31 6.27
C TYR A 30 -8.19 9.92 5.92
N VAL A 31 -8.11 11.24 5.76
CA VAL A 31 -6.86 11.98 5.45
C VAL A 31 -5.82 11.83 6.57
N LYS A 32 -6.26 11.58 7.81
CA LYS A 32 -5.36 11.31 8.94
C LYS A 32 -5.18 9.83 9.20
N VAL A 33 -6.23 9.04 9.10
CA VAL A 33 -6.19 7.61 9.46
C VAL A 33 -5.35 6.79 8.48
N CYS A 34 -5.45 7.00 7.16
CA CYS A 34 -4.68 6.22 6.18
C CYS A 34 -3.16 6.36 6.35
N PRO A 35 -2.59 7.57 6.49
CA PRO A 35 -1.16 7.72 6.78
C PRO A 35 -0.74 7.07 8.10
N ILE A 36 -1.55 7.20 9.16
CA ILE A 36 -1.26 6.56 10.45
C ILE A 36 -1.11 5.04 10.29
N ILE A 37 -2.00 4.39 9.56
CA ILE A 37 -1.95 2.94 9.31
C ILE A 37 -0.68 2.57 8.54
N LEU A 38 -0.38 3.29 7.46
CA LEU A 38 0.79 3.04 6.64
C LEU A 38 2.08 3.26 7.42
N ASP A 39 2.21 4.35 8.17
CA ASP A 39 3.38 4.64 8.98
C ASP A 39 3.59 3.59 10.07
N ASN A 40 2.52 3.18 10.77
CA ASN A 40 2.60 2.12 11.77
C ASN A 40 3.02 0.79 11.15
N CYS A 41 2.49 0.45 9.96
CA CYS A 41 2.90 -0.74 9.20
C CYS A 41 4.38 -0.67 8.80
N ALA A 42 4.81 0.49 8.30
CA ALA A 42 6.15 0.75 7.81
C ALA A 42 7.22 0.68 8.91
N GLN A 43 6.86 0.99 10.16
CA GLN A 43 7.77 0.95 11.31
C GLN A 43 7.92 -0.44 11.95
N LYS A 44 7.14 -1.45 11.53
CA LYS A 44 7.25 -2.80 12.12
C LYS A 44 8.51 -3.53 11.66
N ARG A 45 9.13 -4.30 12.56
CA ARG A 45 10.27 -5.18 12.21
C ARG A 45 9.91 -6.22 11.13
N ARG A 46 8.67 -6.71 11.13
CA ARG A 46 8.11 -7.65 10.15
C ARG A 46 6.69 -7.20 9.80
N TYR A 47 6.29 -7.43 8.57
CA TYR A 47 4.92 -7.18 8.14
C TYR A 47 3.92 -7.96 8.98
N ASP A 48 2.87 -7.28 9.44
CA ASP A 48 1.76 -7.85 10.18
C ASP A 48 0.49 -7.75 9.32
N PRO A 49 -0.14 -8.87 8.94
CA PRO A 49 -1.37 -8.88 8.15
C PRO A 49 -2.52 -8.08 8.76
N PHE A 50 -2.48 -7.81 10.07
CA PHE A 50 -3.43 -6.95 10.76
C PHE A 50 -3.61 -5.58 10.08
N PHE A 51 -2.55 -5.00 9.52
CA PHE A 51 -2.65 -3.71 8.83
C PHE A 51 -3.49 -3.82 7.56
N GLY A 52 -3.31 -4.88 6.76
CA GLY A 52 -4.16 -5.15 5.59
C GLY A 52 -5.63 -5.30 5.99
N LEU A 53 -5.92 -6.05 7.06
CA LEU A 53 -7.27 -6.21 7.60
C LEU A 53 -7.89 -4.88 8.07
N LEU A 54 -7.10 -4.00 8.67
CA LEU A 54 -7.56 -2.65 9.04
C LEU A 54 -7.89 -1.80 7.81
N GLY A 55 -7.00 -1.79 6.81
CA GLY A 55 -7.22 -1.09 5.53
C GLY A 55 -8.49 -1.57 4.85
N GLN A 56 -8.68 -2.89 4.78
CA GLN A 56 -9.90 -3.51 4.25
C GLN A 56 -11.16 -3.04 4.96
N ARG A 57 -11.20 -3.11 6.29
CA ARG A 57 -12.39 -2.71 7.04
C ARG A 57 -12.74 -1.25 6.81
N LEU A 58 -11.76 -0.36 6.71
CA LEU A 58 -12.00 1.06 6.42
C LEU A 58 -12.54 1.28 5.00
N CYS A 59 -11.96 0.60 4.01
CA CYS A 59 -12.43 0.66 2.62
C CYS A 59 -13.86 0.16 2.45
N LEU A 60 -14.28 -0.83 3.25
CA LEU A 60 -15.66 -1.33 3.27
C LEU A 60 -16.65 -0.38 3.96
N LEU A 61 -16.18 0.58 4.76
CA LEU A 61 -17.04 1.57 5.39
C LEU A 61 -17.34 2.75 4.45
N LYS A 62 -16.34 3.20 3.71
CA LYS A 62 -16.38 4.42 2.90
C LYS A 62 -15.37 4.34 1.76
N THR A 63 -15.80 4.70 0.54
CA THR A 63 -14.97 4.63 -0.67
C THR A 63 -13.84 5.66 -0.66
N GLU A 64 -13.97 6.74 0.11
CA GLU A 64 -12.95 7.77 0.28
C GLU A 64 -11.63 7.21 0.87
N TYR A 65 -11.71 6.11 1.63
CA TYR A 65 -10.50 5.40 2.09
C TYR A 65 -9.76 4.71 0.95
N ILE A 66 -10.49 4.19 -0.05
CA ILE A 66 -9.92 3.54 -1.24
C ILE A 66 -9.11 4.59 -2.00
N GLU A 67 -9.72 5.72 -2.35
CA GLU A 67 -9.05 6.83 -3.05
C GLU A 67 -7.81 7.32 -2.29
N CYS A 68 -7.91 7.41 -0.96
CA CYS A 68 -6.80 7.81 -0.12
C CYS A 68 -5.64 6.81 -0.16
N PHE A 69 -5.92 5.49 -0.14
CA PHE A 69 -4.88 4.47 -0.27
C PHE A 69 -4.30 4.38 -1.69
N GLU A 70 -5.12 4.59 -2.73
CA GLU A 70 -4.64 4.64 -4.12
C GLU A 70 -3.70 5.83 -4.34
N LYS A 71 -4.03 7.00 -3.80
CA LYS A 71 -3.13 8.16 -3.78
C LYS A 71 -1.85 7.84 -3.00
N ALA A 72 -1.98 7.25 -1.81
CA ALA A 72 -0.83 6.88 -1.02
C ALA A 72 0.09 5.89 -1.73
N PHE A 73 -0.44 4.96 -2.54
CA PHE A 73 0.39 4.07 -3.36
C PHE A 73 1.30 4.86 -4.30
N GLN A 74 0.73 5.84 -5.02
CA GLN A 74 1.46 6.70 -5.95
C GLN A 74 2.53 7.51 -5.20
N ASP A 75 2.15 8.17 -4.10
CA ASP A 75 3.05 8.98 -3.29
C ASP A 75 4.23 8.13 -2.74
N GLN A 76 3.97 6.88 -2.31
CA GLN A 76 5.01 5.97 -1.83
C GLN A 76 5.95 5.51 -2.94
N TYR A 77 5.44 5.31 -4.17
CA TYR A 77 6.27 4.95 -5.31
C TYR A 77 7.16 6.13 -5.76
N ASP A 78 6.60 7.34 -5.84
CA ASP A 78 7.34 8.54 -6.25
C ASP A 78 8.47 8.85 -5.26
N LEU A 79 8.25 8.63 -3.97
CA LEU A 79 9.23 8.86 -2.90
C LEU A 79 10.06 7.63 -2.55
N VAL A 80 10.01 6.54 -3.33
CA VAL A 80 10.62 5.24 -2.98
C VAL A 80 12.11 5.34 -2.66
N HIS A 81 12.83 6.25 -3.32
CA HIS A 81 14.26 6.50 -3.16
C HIS A 81 14.62 7.19 -1.83
N HIS A 82 13.64 7.74 -1.13
CA HIS A 82 13.78 8.35 0.20
C HIS A 82 13.26 7.44 1.33
N LEU A 83 12.75 6.24 1.01
CA LEU A 83 12.20 5.34 2.00
C LEU A 83 13.29 4.50 2.67
N GLU A 84 13.16 4.33 3.99
CA GLU A 84 14.02 3.42 4.75
C GLU A 84 13.75 1.95 4.37
N ASN A 85 14.78 1.10 4.50
CA ASN A 85 14.74 -0.32 4.15
C ASN A 85 13.58 -1.11 4.80
N VAL A 86 13.16 -0.74 6.01
CA VAL A 86 12.04 -1.41 6.69
C VAL A 86 10.71 -1.07 6.00
N LYS A 87 10.53 0.19 5.58
CA LYS A 87 9.34 0.64 4.85
C LYS A 87 9.22 -0.09 3.50
N LEU A 88 10.34 -0.25 2.79
CA LEU A 88 10.43 -0.99 1.53
C LEU A 88 10.04 -2.48 1.66
N LYS A 89 10.05 -3.06 2.88
CA LYS A 89 9.64 -4.45 3.11
C LYS A 89 8.16 -4.59 3.46
N ASN A 90 7.60 -3.63 4.19
CA ASN A 90 6.26 -3.77 4.75
C ASN A 90 5.19 -3.05 3.93
N VAL A 91 5.46 -1.85 3.45
CA VAL A 91 4.49 -1.05 2.69
C VAL A 91 4.08 -1.74 1.39
N PRO A 92 4.99 -2.35 0.60
CA PRO A 92 4.58 -3.11 -0.57
C PRO A 92 3.69 -4.31 -0.25
N LYS A 93 3.91 -4.98 0.91
CA LYS A 93 3.07 -6.10 1.35
C LYS A 93 1.68 -5.67 1.75
N PHE A 94 1.55 -4.49 2.36
CA PHE A 94 0.24 -3.88 2.63
C PHE A 94 -0.52 -3.64 1.32
N PHE A 95 0.10 -3.01 0.32
CA PHE A 95 -0.57 -2.76 -0.96
C PHE A 95 -0.82 -4.02 -1.78
N ALA A 96 0.07 -5.02 -1.71
CA ALA A 96 -0.16 -6.32 -2.32
C ALA A 96 -1.41 -6.99 -1.74
N TYR A 97 -1.63 -6.89 -0.41
CA TYR A 97 -2.86 -7.37 0.21
C TYR A 97 -4.10 -6.63 -0.32
N MET A 98 -4.04 -5.30 -0.44
CA MET A 98 -5.16 -4.48 -0.91
C MET A 98 -5.52 -4.79 -2.38
N LEU A 99 -4.52 -5.03 -3.24
CA LEU A 99 -4.71 -5.48 -4.62
C LEU A 99 -5.29 -6.90 -4.68
N ALA A 100 -4.72 -7.84 -3.92
CA ALA A 100 -5.16 -9.24 -3.91
C ALA A 100 -6.61 -9.40 -3.40
N THR A 101 -7.08 -8.46 -2.59
CA THR A 101 -8.46 -8.42 -2.07
C THR A 101 -9.41 -7.55 -2.90
N ASN A 102 -8.95 -7.03 -4.06
CA ASN A 102 -9.71 -6.14 -4.94
C ASN A 102 -10.27 -4.89 -4.27
N LEU A 103 -9.58 -4.35 -3.25
CA LEU A 103 -9.99 -3.13 -2.56
C LEU A 103 -9.57 -1.87 -3.30
N ILE A 104 -8.36 -1.90 -3.87
CA ILE A 104 -7.83 -0.85 -4.74
C ILE A 104 -7.72 -1.38 -6.16
N SER A 105 -7.86 -0.48 -7.13
CA SER A 105 -7.78 -0.80 -8.54
C SER A 105 -6.36 -1.19 -8.93
N TRP A 106 -6.21 -2.21 -9.78
CA TRP A 106 -4.94 -2.54 -10.43
C TRP A 106 -4.36 -1.39 -11.27
N SER A 107 -5.18 -0.38 -11.59
CA SER A 107 -4.74 0.85 -12.26
C SER A 107 -3.69 1.64 -11.49
N VAL A 108 -3.55 1.46 -10.17
CA VAL A 108 -2.48 2.10 -9.38
C VAL A 108 -1.08 1.70 -9.86
N LEU A 109 -0.92 0.52 -10.49
CA LEU A 109 0.37 0.06 -11.03
C LEU A 109 0.84 0.89 -12.23
N ARG A 110 -0.02 1.75 -12.82
CA ARG A 110 0.35 2.62 -13.95
C ARG A 110 1.43 3.64 -13.61
N CYS A 111 1.66 3.96 -12.33
CA CYS A 111 2.77 4.83 -11.93
C CYS A 111 4.14 4.14 -12.07
N ILE A 112 4.18 2.81 -12.15
CA ILE A 112 5.41 2.03 -12.27
C ILE A 112 5.93 2.12 -13.71
N ARG A 113 7.07 2.78 -13.90
CA ARG A 113 7.68 3.01 -15.22
C ARG A 113 8.91 2.12 -15.49
N LEU A 114 9.01 1.00 -14.78
CA LEU A 114 10.20 0.13 -14.79
C LEU A 114 10.34 -0.73 -16.06
N PHE A 115 9.24 -1.01 -16.76
CA PHE A 115 9.20 -1.97 -17.87
C PHE A 115 8.72 -1.34 -19.19
N PRO A 116 9.42 -0.32 -19.72
CA PRO A 116 9.13 0.14 -21.06
C PRO A 116 9.40 -0.97 -22.08
N ARG A 117 8.63 -1.02 -23.17
CA ARG A 117 8.72 -2.04 -24.24
C ARG A 117 8.93 -1.40 -25.61
N ASP A 118 9.38 -0.15 -25.62
CA ASP A 118 9.63 0.68 -26.80
C ASP A 118 10.76 0.15 -27.68
N ASN A 119 11.71 -0.61 -27.11
CA ASN A 119 12.80 -1.20 -27.86
C ASN A 119 13.23 -2.57 -27.30
N PRO A 120 13.94 -3.40 -28.12
CA PRO A 120 14.34 -4.74 -27.72
C PRO A 120 15.19 -4.82 -26.44
N LYS A 121 15.99 -3.79 -26.13
CA LYS A 121 16.80 -3.76 -24.90
C LYS A 121 15.92 -3.65 -23.66
N ASN A 122 14.87 -2.83 -23.73
CA ASN A 122 13.94 -2.62 -22.62
C ASN A 122 13.02 -3.85 -22.41
N THR A 123 12.61 -4.53 -23.49
CA THR A 123 11.92 -5.83 -23.39
C THR A 123 12.82 -6.87 -22.71
N LYS A 124 14.09 -6.97 -23.12
CA LYS A 124 15.06 -7.89 -22.50
C LYS A 124 15.29 -7.59 -21.02
N PHE A 125 15.38 -6.31 -20.64
CA PHE A 125 15.46 -5.91 -19.23
C PHE A 125 14.24 -6.41 -18.44
N SER A 126 13.03 -6.24 -18.99
CA SER A 126 11.79 -6.69 -18.36
C SER A 126 11.78 -8.21 -18.16
N ILE A 127 12.11 -8.98 -19.20
CA ILE A 127 12.21 -10.46 -19.12
C ILE A 127 13.18 -10.88 -18.01
N ASN A 128 14.39 -10.31 -18.00
CA ASN A 128 15.42 -10.64 -17.02
C ASN A 128 15.01 -10.28 -15.59
N PHE A 129 14.36 -9.13 -15.40
CA PHE A 129 13.87 -8.71 -14.09
C PHE A 129 12.84 -9.70 -13.54
N PHE A 130 11.81 -10.03 -14.33
CA PHE A 130 10.77 -10.98 -13.91
C PHE A 130 11.35 -12.36 -13.62
N ALA A 131 12.30 -12.85 -14.43
CA ALA A 131 13.00 -14.10 -14.16
C ALA A 131 13.79 -14.04 -12.83
N SER A 132 14.49 -12.95 -12.54
CA SER A 132 15.28 -12.80 -11.31
C SER A 132 14.44 -12.84 -10.02
N ILE A 133 13.16 -12.45 -10.12
CA ILE A 133 12.22 -12.47 -8.99
C ILE A 133 11.34 -13.73 -8.97
N GLY A 134 11.61 -14.70 -9.86
CA GLY A 134 10.89 -15.97 -9.95
C GLY A 134 9.49 -15.88 -10.57
N LEU A 135 9.26 -14.87 -11.41
CA LEU A 135 8.00 -14.64 -12.13
C LEU A 135 8.19 -14.69 -13.65
N ASP A 136 9.08 -15.56 -14.13
CA ASP A 136 9.40 -15.77 -15.55
C ASP A 136 8.18 -16.18 -16.39
N GLY A 137 7.20 -16.90 -15.82
CA GLY A 137 5.98 -17.28 -16.53
C GLY A 137 5.13 -16.10 -17.04
N LEU A 138 5.34 -14.88 -16.50
CA LEU A 138 4.63 -13.67 -16.95
C LEU A 138 5.17 -13.09 -18.27
N THR A 139 6.30 -13.58 -18.77
CA THR A 139 7.00 -13.01 -19.93
C THR A 139 7.01 -13.93 -21.15
N ASN A 140 6.21 -15.01 -21.14
CA ASN A 140 6.11 -15.97 -22.25
C ASN A 140 5.62 -15.35 -23.57
N GLU A 141 4.85 -14.27 -23.50
CA GLU A 141 4.26 -13.57 -24.67
C GLU A 141 5.05 -12.32 -25.09
N LEU A 142 6.21 -12.06 -24.48
CA LEU A 142 7.02 -10.85 -24.69
C LEU A 142 8.08 -10.97 -25.78
#